data_AF-A0A3S1K8R4-F1
#
_entry.id   AF-A0A3S1K8R4-F1
#
_cell.length_a   1.000
_cell.length_b   1.000
_cell.length_c   1.000
_cell.angle_alpha   90.00
_cell.angle_beta   90.00
_cell.angle_gamma   90.00
#
_symmetry.space_group_name_H-M   'P 1'
#
loop_
_entity.id
_entity.type
_entity.pdbx_description
1 polymer ?
#
loop_
_entity_poly.entity_id
_entity_poly.type
_entity_poly.pdbx_seq_one_letter_code
_entity_poly.pdbx_strand_id
1 'polypeptide(L)'
;ADTHDLWLPPMLAQPIIFARGANFNATLTLIQLLDCAVVAATIGLAAWAFAQSSFGRRWRAVSDDPRAAAMCGVDVRAVLRRAVLFGGLCAALAGVLAAFYYGNISFGTGLVYGLKILFVTAVGGYLSPLRAALGAAAFGMAESLWAGYFPLEWRDGWMYLFLVAMLVLIGTGRDQGKIA
;
A
#
# COMPACT_ATOMS: atom_id res chain seq x y z
N ALA A 1 16.59 -22.70 12.13
CA ALA A 1 16.61 -21.24 12.26
C ALA A 1 15.48 -20.88 13.19
N ASP A 2 15.78 -20.58 14.46
CA ASP A 2 14.79 -20.27 15.49
C ASP A 2 14.18 -18.89 15.24
N THR A 3 13.15 -18.84 14.39
CA THR A 3 12.29 -17.67 14.25
C THR A 3 11.35 -17.66 15.45
N HIS A 4 11.67 -16.81 16.44
CA HIS A 4 10.77 -16.52 17.54
C HIS A 4 9.62 -15.64 17.04
N ASP A 5 8.41 -16.17 17.09
CA ASP A 5 7.20 -15.39 16.83
C ASP A 5 6.95 -14.45 18.02
N LEU A 6 7.05 -13.15 17.78
CA LEU A 6 6.76 -12.14 18.78
C LEU A 6 5.25 -11.90 18.79
N TRP A 7 4.61 -12.28 19.89
CA TRP A 7 3.19 -12.07 20.13
C TRP A 7 3.01 -10.88 21.08
N LEU A 8 2.56 -9.76 20.52
CA LEU A 8 2.22 -8.56 21.25
C LEU A 8 0.78 -8.70 21.77
N PRO A 9 0.52 -8.38 23.05
CA PRO A 9 -0.85 -8.34 23.55
C PRO A 9 -1.65 -7.31 22.73
N PRO A 10 -2.93 -7.59 22.40
CA PRO A 10 -3.75 -6.69 21.60
C PRO A 10 -3.91 -5.34 22.32
N MET A 11 -3.16 -4.34 21.88
CA MET A 11 -3.22 -2.99 22.42
C MET A 11 -4.36 -2.25 21.73
N LEU A 12 -5.27 -1.63 22.49
CA LEU A 12 -6.44 -0.89 21.98
C LEU A 12 -7.49 -1.72 21.20
N ALA A 13 -7.67 -3.01 21.51
CA ALA A 13 -8.76 -3.83 20.98
C ALA A 13 -10.14 -3.53 21.62
N GLN A 14 -10.43 -2.27 21.94
CA GLN A 14 -11.76 -1.86 22.37
C GLN A 14 -12.66 -1.79 21.12
N PRO A 15 -13.69 -2.65 20.99
CA PRO A 15 -14.59 -2.63 19.85
C PRO A 15 -15.56 -1.45 19.97
N ILE A 16 -15.58 -0.58 18.98
CA ILE A 16 -16.57 0.48 18.85
C ILE A 16 -17.71 -0.06 17.97
N ILE A 17 -18.90 -0.14 18.55
CA ILE A 17 -20.09 -0.68 17.88
C ILE A 17 -20.73 0.47 17.09
N PHE A 18 -20.59 0.46 15.76
CA PHE A 18 -21.05 1.57 14.90
C PHE A 18 -22.54 1.46 14.52
N ALA A 19 -23.10 0.25 14.44
CA ALA A 19 -24.51 0.05 14.17
C ALA A 19 -25.00 -1.26 14.79
N ARG A 20 -26.12 -1.19 15.52
CA ARG A 20 -26.84 -2.34 16.10
C ARG A 20 -28.20 -2.44 15.38
N GLY A 21 -28.23 -3.10 14.23
CA GLY A 21 -29.46 -3.50 13.55
C GLY A 21 -29.80 -4.95 13.88
N ALA A 22 -31.09 -5.33 13.86
CA ALA A 22 -31.61 -6.60 14.39
C ALA A 22 -30.90 -7.90 13.91
N ASN A 23 -30.12 -7.88 12.83
CA ASN A 23 -29.32 -9.02 12.33
C ASN A 23 -27.90 -8.65 11.84
N PHE A 24 -27.39 -7.43 12.08
CA PHE A 24 -26.06 -7.01 11.60
C PHE A 24 -25.39 -6.07 12.61
N ASN A 25 -24.37 -6.59 13.32
CA ASN A 25 -23.52 -5.80 14.19
C ASN A 25 -22.24 -5.44 13.43
N ALA A 26 -22.14 -4.19 12.97
CA ALA A 26 -20.89 -3.66 12.44
C ALA A 26 -20.03 -3.18 13.62
N THR A 27 -19.09 -4.02 14.05
CA THR A 27 -18.07 -3.67 15.02
C THR A 27 -16.78 -3.34 14.30
N LEU A 28 -16.32 -2.08 14.39
CA LEU A 28 -14.95 -1.74 14.02
C LEU A 28 -14.14 -1.56 15.29
N THR A 29 -12.93 -2.10 15.30
CA THR A 29 -12.00 -1.88 16.41
C THR A 29 -11.39 -0.49 16.29
N LEU A 30 -11.09 0.16 17.43
CA LEU A 30 -10.44 1.47 17.46
C LEU A 30 -9.12 1.48 16.66
N ILE A 31 -8.42 0.34 16.64
CA ILE A 31 -7.17 0.18 15.90
C ILE A 31 -7.38 0.22 14.38
N GLN A 32 -8.47 -0.37 13.85
CA GLN A 32 -8.80 -0.28 12.42
C GLN A 32 -9.04 1.16 11.98
N LEU A 33 -9.75 1.92 12.83
CA LEU A 33 -10.11 3.29 12.52
C LEU A 33 -8.88 4.21 12.58
N LEU A 34 -7.99 4.00 13.57
CA LEU A 34 -6.69 4.66 13.64
C LEU A 34 -5.82 4.33 12.44
N ASP A 35 -5.71 3.06 12.05
CA ASP A 35 -4.90 2.63 10.91
C ASP A 35 -5.39 3.27 9.62
N CYS A 36 -6.70 3.20 9.35
CA CYS A 36 -7.30 3.86 8.20
C CYS A 36 -7.07 5.38 8.21
N ALA A 37 -7.20 6.03 9.36
CA ALA A 37 -6.98 7.47 9.49
C ALA A 37 -5.52 7.85 9.23
N VAL A 38 -4.56 7.10 9.79
CA VAL A 38 -3.12 7.34 9.60
C VAL A 38 -2.72 7.08 8.14
N VAL A 39 -3.22 6.01 7.52
CA VAL A 39 -2.96 5.71 6.10
C VAL A 39 -3.56 6.80 5.19
N ALA A 40 -4.80 7.21 5.43
CA ALA A 40 -5.44 8.27 4.65
C ALA A 40 -4.70 9.61 4.81
N ALA A 41 -4.30 9.96 6.03
CA ALA A 41 -3.55 11.18 6.31
C ALA A 41 -2.16 11.15 5.64
N THR A 42 -1.43 10.04 5.73
CA THR A 42 -0.10 9.91 5.11
C THR A 42 -0.18 9.99 3.58
N ILE A 43 -1.16 9.33 2.95
CA ILE A 43 -1.37 9.43 1.49
C ILE A 43 -1.75 10.85 1.09
N GLY A 44 -2.68 11.48 1.81
CA GLY A 44 -3.13 12.86 1.54
C GLY A 44 -2.00 13.88 1.69
N LEU A 45 -1.23 13.80 2.78
CA LEU A 45 -0.08 14.66 3.03
C LEU A 45 1.02 14.44 1.98
N ALA A 46 1.32 13.19 1.62
CA ALA A 46 2.30 12.88 0.58
C ALA A 46 1.86 13.46 -0.77
N ALA A 47 0.60 13.24 -1.17
CA ALA A 47 0.07 13.76 -2.43
C ALA A 47 0.12 15.30 -2.48
N TRP A 48 -0.29 15.96 -1.40
CA TRP A 48 -0.22 17.42 -1.29
C TRP A 48 1.21 17.95 -1.31
N ALA A 49 2.12 17.32 -0.56
CA ALA A 49 3.53 17.68 -0.53
C ALA A 49 4.19 17.52 -1.90
N PHE A 50 3.88 16.45 -2.65
CA PHE A 50 4.40 16.27 -4.01
C PHE A 50 3.85 17.28 -5.02
N ALA A 51 2.60 17.72 -4.85
CA ALA A 51 1.99 18.71 -5.73
C ALA A 51 2.57 20.12 -5.52
N GLN A 52 2.68 20.55 -4.26
CA GLN A 52 3.04 21.93 -3.92
C GLN A 52 4.56 22.16 -3.74
N SER A 53 5.31 21.16 -3.26
CA SER A 53 6.69 21.39 -2.85
C SER A 53 7.67 21.58 -4.02
N SER A 54 8.74 22.34 -3.75
CA SER A 54 9.89 22.47 -4.66
C SER A 54 10.58 21.11 -4.90
N PHE A 55 10.52 20.20 -3.93
CA PHE A 55 11.02 18.84 -4.06
C PHE A 55 10.23 18.04 -5.11
N GLY A 56 8.89 18.14 -5.12
CA GLY A 56 8.05 17.46 -6.10
C GLY A 56 8.25 17.94 -7.54
N ARG A 57 8.61 19.21 -7.74
CA ARG A 57 9.01 19.73 -9.06
C ARG A 57 10.34 19.14 -9.53
N ARG A 58 11.34 19.10 -8.64
CA ARG A 58 12.66 18.51 -8.93
C ARG A 58 12.55 17.01 -9.19
N TRP A 59 11.74 16.29 -8.43
CA TRP A 59 11.46 14.87 -8.67
C TRP A 59 10.94 14.68 -10.09
N ARG A 60 9.88 15.38 -10.49
CA ARG A 60 9.31 15.24 -11.85
C ARG A 60 10.34 15.50 -12.94
N ALA A 61 11.14 16.55 -12.80
CA ALA A 61 12.23 16.84 -13.75
C ALA A 61 13.27 15.71 -13.83
N VAL A 62 13.65 15.10 -12.70
CA VAL A 62 14.58 13.96 -12.66
C VAL A 62 13.95 12.69 -13.23
N SER A 63 12.64 12.49 -13.07
CA SER A 63 11.91 11.34 -13.62
C SER A 63 11.76 11.39 -15.13
N ASP A 64 11.70 12.59 -15.73
CA ASP A 64 11.63 12.74 -17.19
C ASP A 64 12.99 12.52 -17.85
N ASP A 65 14.02 13.28 -17.44
CA ASP A 65 15.40 13.05 -17.87
C ASP A 65 16.41 13.52 -16.80
N PRO A 66 17.11 12.58 -16.13
CA PRO A 66 18.09 12.93 -15.10
C PRO A 66 19.31 13.68 -15.66
N ARG A 67 19.69 13.46 -16.93
CA ARG A 67 20.83 14.15 -17.55
C ARG A 67 20.49 15.60 -17.85
N ALA A 68 19.32 15.85 -18.43
CA ALA A 68 18.82 17.21 -18.66
C ALA A 68 18.61 17.97 -17.35
N ALA A 69 18.04 17.32 -16.33
CA ALA A 69 17.86 17.93 -15.01
C ALA A 69 19.20 18.35 -14.36
N ALA A 70 20.25 17.54 -14.52
CA ALA A 70 21.59 17.88 -14.04
C ALA A 70 22.19 19.11 -14.76
N MET A 71 21.95 19.26 -16.06
CA MET A 71 22.38 20.45 -16.83
C MET A 71 21.63 21.72 -16.39
N CYS A 72 20.40 21.58 -15.89
CA CYS A 72 19.62 22.68 -15.30
C CYS A 72 19.99 23.00 -13.83
N GLY A 73 21.09 22.42 -13.30
CA GLY A 73 21.56 22.68 -11.94
C GLY A 73 20.81 21.93 -10.83
N VAL A 74 20.01 20.91 -11.17
CA VAL A 74 19.35 20.05 -10.17
C VAL A 74 20.31 18.94 -9.72
N ASP A 75 20.57 18.86 -8.42
CA ASP A 75 21.32 17.74 -7.85
C ASP A 75 20.46 16.46 -7.82
N VAL A 76 20.60 15.64 -8.86
CA VAL A 76 19.92 14.35 -9.02
C VAL A 76 20.19 13.39 -7.85
N ARG A 77 21.42 13.37 -7.33
CA ARG A 77 21.81 12.48 -6.22
C ARG A 77 21.11 12.89 -4.93
N ALA A 78 21.00 14.19 -4.65
CA ALA A 78 20.26 14.68 -3.50
C ALA A 78 18.75 14.36 -3.61
N VAL A 79 18.16 14.47 -4.80
CA VAL A 79 16.76 14.13 -5.03
C VAL A 79 16.52 12.64 -4.78
N LEU A 80 17.37 11.77 -5.33
CA LEU A 80 17.29 10.33 -5.14
C LEU A 80 17.42 9.92 -3.67
N ARG A 81 18.45 10.42 -2.96
CA ARG A 81 18.66 10.10 -1.54
C ARG A 81 17.45 10.47 -0.67
N ARG A 82 16.86 11.65 -0.92
CA ARG A 82 15.66 12.09 -0.20
C ARG A 82 14.46 11.20 -0.53
N ALA A 83 14.25 10.85 -1.80
CA ALA A 83 13.15 9.98 -2.22
C ALA A 83 13.24 8.60 -1.55
N VAL A 84 14.42 7.97 -1.53
CA VAL A 84 14.65 6.69 -0.86
C VAL A 84 14.42 6.80 0.65
N LEU A 85 14.88 7.89 1.29
CA LEU A 85 14.67 8.11 2.71
C LEU A 85 13.17 8.27 3.06
N PHE A 86 12.42 9.04 2.28
CA PHE A 86 10.97 9.16 2.45
C PHE A 86 10.25 7.82 2.20
N GLY A 87 10.66 7.06 1.19
CA GLY A 87 10.13 5.71 0.94
C GLY A 87 10.37 4.76 2.10
N GLY A 88 11.58 4.76 2.67
CA GLY A 88 11.92 3.96 3.85
C GLY A 88 11.12 4.36 5.09
N LEU A 89 10.89 5.65 5.31
CA LEU A 89 10.04 6.14 6.41
C LEU A 89 8.59 5.67 6.25
N CYS A 90 8.02 5.74 5.04
CA CYS A 90 6.68 5.24 4.78
C CYS A 90 6.59 3.71 4.97
N ALA A 91 7.61 2.96 4.53
CA ALA A 91 7.67 1.52 4.72
C ALA A 91 7.77 1.13 6.21
N ALA A 92 8.59 1.85 6.98
CA ALA A 92 8.70 1.65 8.43
C ALA A 92 7.38 1.94 9.14
N LEU A 93 6.71 3.04 8.78
CA LEU A 93 5.40 3.39 9.34
C LEU A 93 4.34 2.33 9.02
N ALA A 94 4.30 1.83 7.79
CA ALA A 94 3.39 0.74 7.40
C ALA A 94 3.67 -0.56 8.18
N GLY A 95 4.95 -0.90 8.40
CA GLY A 95 5.34 -2.08 9.19
C GLY A 95 4.92 -1.97 10.65
N VAL A 96 5.09 -0.79 11.26
CA VAL A 96 4.63 -0.53 12.65
C VAL A 96 3.11 -0.65 12.75
N LEU A 97 2.37 -0.09 11.79
CA LEU A 97 0.91 -0.22 11.72
C LEU A 97 0.48 -1.70 11.63
N ALA A 98 1.09 -2.47 10.73
CA ALA A 98 0.79 -3.89 10.57
C ALA A 98 1.09 -4.69 11.85
N ALA A 99 2.19 -4.38 12.55
CA ALA A 99 2.53 -5.01 13.82
C ALA A 99 1.49 -4.72 14.91
N PHE A 100 1.00 -3.49 15.00
CA PHE A 100 -0.06 -3.11 15.94
C PHE A 100 -1.41 -3.77 15.61
N TYR A 101 -1.74 -3.89 14.32
CA TYR A 101 -3.00 -4.50 13.88
C TYR A 101 -3.05 -6.01 14.10
N TYR A 102 -2.01 -6.73 13.68
CA TYR A 102 -2.00 -8.20 13.72
C TYR A 102 -1.47 -8.76 15.04
N GLY A 103 -0.70 -7.98 15.82
CA GLY A 103 -0.11 -8.42 17.10
C GLY A 103 0.91 -9.56 16.98
N ASN A 104 1.11 -10.13 15.79
CA ASN A 104 2.08 -11.19 15.52
C ASN A 104 3.12 -10.70 14.50
N ILE A 105 4.39 -10.73 14.89
CA ILE A 105 5.51 -10.42 14.02
C ILE A 105 6.28 -11.72 13.78
N SER A 106 6.18 -12.23 12.56
CA SER A 106 6.89 -13.42 12.09
C SER A 106 7.57 -13.12 10.76
N PHE A 107 8.68 -13.80 10.47
CA PHE A 107 9.35 -13.65 9.18
C PHE A 107 8.46 -14.12 8.00
N GLY A 108 7.67 -15.17 8.23
CA GLY A 108 6.77 -15.72 7.21
C GLY A 108 5.65 -14.75 6.81
N THR A 109 5.05 -14.05 7.77
CA THR A 109 4.01 -13.05 7.50
C THR A 109 4.58 -11.86 6.75
N GLY A 110 5.79 -11.40 7.12
CA GLY A 110 6.50 -10.34 6.40
C GLY A 110 6.74 -10.66 4.92
N LEU A 111 7.17 -11.89 4.60
CA LEU A 111 7.39 -12.33 3.22
C LEU A 111 6.08 -12.33 2.40
N VAL A 112 5.00 -12.85 2.99
CA VAL A 112 3.67 -12.88 2.34
C VAL A 112 3.15 -11.45 2.11
N TYR A 113 3.29 -10.54 3.08
CA TYR A 113 2.94 -9.13 2.89
C TYR A 113 3.77 -8.47 1.78
N GLY A 114 5.08 -8.71 1.76
CA GLY A 114 5.96 -8.17 0.72
C GLY A 114 5.51 -8.58 -0.69
N LEU A 115 5.19 -9.86 -0.86
CA LEU A 115 4.62 -10.39 -2.11
C LEU A 115 3.29 -9.71 -2.44
N LYS A 116 2.34 -9.62 -1.49
CA LYS A 116 1.04 -8.95 -1.71
C LYS A 116 1.22 -7.49 -2.15
N ILE A 117 2.14 -6.74 -1.53
CA ILE A 117 2.38 -5.33 -1.87
C ILE A 117 2.91 -5.17 -3.30
N LEU A 118 3.80 -6.05 -3.75
CA LEU A 118 4.30 -6.03 -5.15
C LEU A 118 3.14 -6.12 -6.14
N PHE A 119 2.18 -6.99 -5.87
CA PHE A 119 1.04 -7.18 -6.74
C PHE A 119 0.03 -6.02 -6.68
N VAL A 120 -0.27 -5.54 -5.47
CA VAL A 120 -1.15 -4.38 -5.25
C VAL A 120 -0.63 -3.15 -5.99
N THR A 121 0.68 -2.89 -5.91
CA THR A 121 1.33 -1.76 -6.57
C THR A 121 1.35 -1.91 -8.10
N ALA A 122 1.43 -3.13 -8.62
CA ALA A 122 1.31 -3.39 -10.05
C ALA A 122 -0.09 -3.01 -10.59
N VAL A 123 -1.16 -3.31 -9.84
CA VAL A 123 -2.55 -2.97 -10.22
C VAL A 123 -2.81 -1.46 -10.15
N GLY A 124 -2.47 -0.84 -9.02
CA GLY A 124 -2.70 0.60 -8.81
C GLY A 124 -1.76 1.50 -9.63
N GLY A 125 -0.63 0.97 -10.07
CA GLY A 125 0.42 1.68 -10.79
C GLY A 125 1.35 2.44 -9.85
N TYR A 126 2.67 2.36 -10.11
CA TYR A 126 3.71 2.91 -9.25
C TYR A 126 3.94 4.43 -9.37
N LEU A 127 3.46 5.07 -10.45
CA LEU A 127 3.80 6.46 -10.77
C LEU A 127 3.06 7.51 -9.92
N SER A 128 1.94 7.16 -9.29
CA SER A 128 1.16 8.14 -8.52
C SER A 128 0.65 7.55 -7.21
N PRO A 129 0.81 8.26 -6.08
CA PRO A 129 0.41 7.76 -4.77
C PRO A 129 -1.09 7.49 -4.68
N LEU A 130 -1.92 8.34 -5.31
CA LEU A 130 -3.38 8.20 -5.26
C LEU A 130 -3.88 6.97 -6.04
N ARG A 131 -3.34 6.71 -7.24
CA ARG A 131 -3.74 5.51 -8.01
C ARG A 131 -3.26 4.22 -7.34
N ALA A 132 -2.06 4.24 -6.74
CA ALA A 132 -1.56 3.12 -5.94
C ALA A 132 -2.48 2.82 -4.75
N ALA A 133 -2.92 3.86 -4.03
CA ALA A 133 -3.86 3.73 -2.91
C ALA A 133 -5.21 3.15 -3.33
N LEU A 134 -5.77 3.60 -4.47
CA LEU A 134 -7.02 3.06 -5.00
C LEU A 134 -6.88 1.58 -5.39
N GLY A 135 -5.75 1.19 -5.99
CA GLY A 135 -5.46 -0.22 -6.28
C GLY A 135 -5.37 -1.07 -5.01
N ALA A 136 -4.73 -0.55 -3.96
CA ALA A 136 -4.65 -1.22 -2.65
C ALA A 136 -6.02 -1.36 -1.98
N ALA A 137 -6.84 -0.31 -2.02
CA ALA A 137 -8.19 -0.34 -1.46
C ALA A 137 -9.09 -1.35 -2.18
N ALA A 138 -9.05 -1.38 -3.53
CA ALA A 138 -9.80 -2.35 -4.33
C ALA A 138 -9.37 -3.79 -4.02
N PHE A 139 -8.06 -4.02 -3.90
CA PHE A 139 -7.52 -5.34 -3.56
C PHE A 139 -7.94 -5.78 -2.15
N GLY A 140 -7.83 -4.90 -1.14
CA GLY A 140 -8.25 -5.20 0.23
C GLY A 140 -9.75 -5.45 0.37
N MET A 141 -10.59 -4.73 -0.40
CA MET A 141 -12.02 -4.99 -0.46
C MET A 141 -12.32 -6.36 -1.08
N ALA A 142 -11.65 -6.72 -2.18
CA ALA A 142 -11.78 -8.04 -2.78
C ALA A 142 -11.36 -9.15 -1.81
N GLU A 143 -10.29 -8.95 -1.03
CA GLU A 143 -9.83 -9.90 0.00
C GLU A 143 -10.89 -10.10 1.09
N SER A 144 -11.46 -9.00 1.55
CA SER A 144 -12.46 -8.98 2.63
C SER A 144 -13.76 -9.66 2.19
N LEU A 145 -14.20 -9.42 0.94
CA LEU A 145 -15.36 -10.08 0.36
C LEU A 145 -15.12 -11.59 0.21
N TRP A 146 -13.95 -12.00 -0.28
CA TRP A 146 -13.63 -13.42 -0.40
C TRP A 146 -13.66 -14.13 0.97
N ALA A 147 -13.06 -13.52 1.99
CA ALA A 147 -13.05 -14.07 3.34
C ALA A 147 -14.45 -14.24 3.96
N GLY A 148 -15.45 -13.48 3.50
CA GLY A 148 -16.83 -13.58 3.97
C GLY A 148 -17.67 -14.66 3.27
N TYR A 149 -17.36 -15.02 2.03
CA TYR A 149 -18.18 -15.93 1.21
C TYR A 149 -17.52 -17.28 0.91
N PHE A 150 -16.19 -17.41 0.99
CA PHE A 150 -15.44 -18.57 0.52
C PHE A 150 -14.44 -19.13 1.56
N PRO A 151 -13.94 -20.37 1.38
CA PRO A 151 -12.90 -20.94 2.23
C PRO A 151 -11.62 -20.09 2.23
N LEU A 152 -11.08 -19.81 3.42
CA LEU A 152 -9.88 -18.97 3.58
C LEU A 152 -8.62 -19.61 2.98
N GLU A 153 -8.58 -20.94 2.89
CA GLU A 153 -7.44 -21.71 2.37
C GLU A 153 -7.12 -21.37 0.90
N TRP A 154 -8.17 -21.08 0.10
CA TRP A 154 -8.03 -20.78 -1.32
C TRP A 154 -7.87 -19.29 -1.61
N ARG A 155 -7.99 -18.44 -0.58
CA ARG A 155 -7.98 -16.98 -0.72
C ARG A 155 -6.72 -16.49 -1.41
N ASP A 156 -5.55 -16.83 -0.87
CA ASP A 156 -4.30 -16.26 -1.37
C ASP A 156 -4.01 -16.74 -2.81
N GLY A 157 -4.26 -18.01 -3.11
CA GLY A 157 -4.11 -18.56 -4.46
C GLY A 157 -5.02 -17.89 -5.49
N TRP A 158 -6.30 -17.71 -5.16
CA TRP A 158 -7.26 -17.07 -6.06
C TRP A 158 -7.00 -15.57 -6.23
N MET A 159 -6.56 -14.90 -5.16
CA MET A 159 -6.20 -13.49 -5.23
C MET A 159 -4.97 -13.24 -6.11
N TYR A 160 -3.93 -14.08 -6.01
CA TYR A 160 -2.78 -13.98 -6.91
C TYR A 160 -3.17 -14.29 -8.37
N LEU A 161 -4.02 -15.30 -8.59
CA LEU A 161 -4.54 -15.63 -9.92
C LEU A 161 -5.35 -14.48 -10.53
N PHE A 162 -6.26 -13.89 -9.75
CA PHE A 162 -7.07 -12.74 -10.15
C PHE A 162 -6.19 -11.53 -10.48
N LEU A 163 -5.16 -11.30 -9.66
CA LEU A 163 -4.16 -10.25 -9.90
C LEU A 163 -3.41 -10.43 -11.21
N VAL A 164 -2.93 -11.65 -11.47
CA VAL A 164 -2.25 -12.00 -12.72
C VAL A 164 -3.20 -11.81 -13.89
N ALA A 165 -4.45 -12.29 -13.78
CA ALA A 165 -5.46 -12.10 -14.82
C ALA A 165 -5.75 -10.61 -15.08
N MET A 166 -5.92 -9.81 -14.02
CA MET A 166 -6.14 -8.37 -14.11
C MET A 166 -4.93 -7.65 -14.71
N LEU A 167 -3.71 -8.03 -14.36
CA LEU A 167 -2.49 -7.47 -14.94
C LEU A 167 -2.36 -7.82 -16.43
N VAL A 168 -2.72 -9.04 -16.83
CA VAL A 168 -2.75 -9.44 -18.25
C VAL A 168 -3.78 -8.61 -19.01
N LEU A 169 -4.99 -8.45 -18.46
CA LEU A 169 -6.07 -7.67 -19.10
C LEU A 169 -5.79 -6.16 -19.16
N ILE A 170 -5.13 -5.60 -18.15
CA ILE A 170 -4.72 -4.18 -18.12
C ILE A 170 -3.44 -3.97 -18.94
N GLY A 171 -2.55 -4.95 -18.99
CA GLY A 171 -1.28 -4.92 -19.72
C GLY A 171 -1.49 -4.88 -21.23
N THR A 172 -2.45 -5.64 -21.74
CA THR A 172 -2.79 -5.64 -23.19
C THR A 172 -3.29 -4.28 -23.68
N GLY A 173 -3.94 -3.48 -22.83
CA GLY A 173 -4.39 -2.12 -23.19
C GLY A 173 -3.28 -1.06 -23.18
N ARG A 174 -2.18 -1.26 -22.43
CA ARG A 174 -1.08 -0.29 -22.33
C ARG A 174 -0.11 -0.34 -23.50
N ASP A 175 -0.02 -1.47 -24.18
CA ASP A 175 0.92 -1.65 -25.29
C ASP A 175 0.41 -0.99 -26.59
N GLN A 176 -0.91 -0.89 -26.77
CA GLN A 176 -1.49 -0.29 -27.99
C GLN A 176 -1.38 1.24 -28.07
N GLY A 177 -1.21 1.93 -26.94
CA GLY A 177 -1.06 3.39 -26.92
C GLY A 177 0.35 3.91 -27.22
N LYS A 178 1.34 3.02 -27.34
CA LYS A 178 2.73 3.39 -27.68
C LYS A 178 3.06 3.19 -29.17
N ILE A 179 2.14 2.64 -29.95
CA ILE A 179 2.32 2.31 -31.37
C ILE A 179 1.46 3.19 -32.30
N ALA A 180 0.76 4.19 -31.75
CA ALA A 180 -0.07 5.15 -32.47
C ALA A 180 0.51 6.57 -32.37
#